data_AF-A0A2E9CHH2-F1
#
_entry.id   AF-A0A2E9CHH2-F1
#
_cell.length_a   1.000
_cell.length_b   1.000
_cell.length_c   1.000
_cell.angle_alpha   90.00
_cell.angle_beta   90.00
_cell.angle_gamma   90.00
#
_symmetry.space_group_name_H-M   'P 1'
#
loop_
_entity.id
_entity.type
_entity.pdbx_description
1 polymer ?
#
loop_
_entity_poly.entity_id
_entity_poly.type
_entity_poly.pdbx_seq_one_letter_code
_entity_poly.pdbx_strand_id
1 'polypeptide(L)'
;VPMVMYEPGTVPAGAVNTGRIRNLDYAPTFLDLAGVEQPAQFEGVSAWPLITGKVADKDWKAPDFTYEYYWEWAYPMTPGTFAIQRDNLKYIQYYGVYDTDELYDLARDPDEMHNLIDDPAYLQAKVDLRKALYQQLANRDGRHAIPYGERNAIGSVRRNRAGTGAAPFPDSWLVEPNRVDRKDNVLPDSVAKQRAHDEGKAFVRFPVLGSPEANENAGIKD
;
A
#
# COMPACT_ATOMS: atom_id res chain seq x y z
N VAL A 1 2.70 11.98 14.60
CA VAL A 1 2.31 12.53 15.92
C VAL A 1 3.32 13.58 16.35
N PRO A 2 2.96 14.58 17.18
CA PRO A 2 3.94 15.54 17.70
C PRO A 2 4.91 14.87 18.67
N MET A 3 6.19 15.22 18.59
CA MET A 3 7.24 14.77 19.50
C MET A 3 8.14 15.96 19.87
N VAL A 4 8.44 16.11 21.16
CA VAL A 4 9.39 17.09 21.68
C VAL A 4 10.34 16.37 22.63
N MET A 5 11.64 16.63 22.51
CA MET A 5 12.67 16.06 23.37
C MET A 5 13.44 17.17 24.07
N TYR A 6 13.76 16.96 25.35
CA TYR A 6 14.51 17.92 26.17
C TYR A 6 15.54 17.20 27.02
N GLU A 7 16.82 17.46 26.73
CA GLU A 7 17.95 17.05 27.58
C GLU A 7 19.08 18.10 27.48
N PRO A 8 19.23 18.96 28.49
CA PRO A 8 20.26 20.01 28.49
C PRO A 8 21.67 19.47 28.32
N GLY A 9 22.45 20.12 27.45
CA GLY A 9 23.86 19.78 27.22
C GLY A 9 24.10 18.71 26.16
N THR A 10 23.07 17.98 25.73
CA THR A 10 23.20 16.88 24.77
C THR A 10 22.25 17.02 23.58
N VAL A 11 20.96 17.31 23.81
CA VAL A 11 19.99 17.55 22.74
C VAL A 11 20.10 19.00 22.28
N PRO A 12 20.34 19.28 20.99
CA PRO A 12 20.46 20.66 20.48
C PRO A 12 19.20 21.48 20.74
N ALA A 13 19.34 22.57 21.49
CA ALA A 13 18.22 23.45 21.82
C ALA A 13 17.65 24.15 20.58
N GLY A 14 16.33 24.18 20.47
CA GLY A 14 15.61 24.85 19.37
C GLY A 14 15.77 24.20 18.00
N ALA A 15 16.41 23.03 17.92
CA ALA A 15 16.55 22.30 16.66
C ALA A 15 15.23 21.63 16.24
N VAL A 16 14.99 21.61 14.93
CA VAL A 16 13.91 20.85 14.29
C VAL A 16 14.54 19.72 13.51
N ASN A 17 14.03 18.50 13.70
CA ASN A 17 14.50 17.32 13.01
C ASN A 17 13.40 16.79 12.08
N THR A 18 13.69 16.68 10.78
CA THR A 18 12.75 16.15 9.78
C THR A 18 12.96 14.67 9.47
N GLY A 19 13.95 14.03 10.08
CA GLY A 19 14.17 12.59 10.00
C GLY A 19 13.01 11.82 10.64
N ARG A 20 12.56 10.76 9.96
CA ARG A 20 11.44 9.94 10.44
C ARG A 20 11.81 9.19 11.72
N ILE A 21 10.96 9.32 12.73
CA ILE A 21 10.96 8.54 13.97
C ILE A 21 9.57 7.93 14.14
N ARG A 22 9.51 6.65 14.49
CA ARG A 22 8.27 5.87 14.66
C ARG A 22 8.04 5.63 16.15
N ASN A 23 6.79 5.41 16.56
CA ASN A 23 6.48 5.11 17.97
C ASN A 23 7.24 3.88 18.50
N LEU A 24 7.51 2.90 17.63
CA LEU A 24 8.30 1.70 17.95
C LEU A 24 9.76 2.02 18.29
N ASP A 25 10.29 3.14 17.82
CA ASP A 25 11.69 3.55 18.01
C ASP A 25 11.94 4.14 19.41
N TYR A 26 10.89 4.53 20.15
CA TYR A 26 11.03 5.14 21.48
C TYR A 26 11.62 4.19 22.51
N ALA A 27 11.11 2.96 22.59
CA ALA A 27 11.62 1.98 23.56
C ALA A 27 13.10 1.62 23.32
N PRO A 28 13.54 1.26 22.09
CA PRO A 28 14.96 1.13 21.76
C PRO A 28 15.80 2.35 22.12
N THR A 29 15.28 3.56 21.85
CA THR A 29 15.96 4.81 22.17
C THR A 29 16.21 4.91 23.67
N PHE A 30 15.18 4.73 24.50
CA PHE A 30 15.35 4.81 25.97
C PHE A 30 16.30 3.75 26.53
N LEU A 31 16.31 2.54 25.97
CA LEU A 31 17.25 1.50 26.38
C LEU A 31 18.70 1.86 26.05
N ASP A 32 18.93 2.41 24.86
CA ASP A 32 20.24 2.93 24.43
C ASP A 32 20.74 4.05 25.36
N LEU A 33 19.88 5.01 25.71
CA LEU A 33 20.23 6.04 26.71
C LEU A 33 20.57 5.45 28.09
N ALA A 34 19.88 4.39 28.50
CA ALA A 34 20.12 3.73 29.78
C ALA A 34 21.35 2.80 29.77
N GLY A 35 21.98 2.58 28.61
CA GLY A 35 23.06 1.61 28.45
C GLY A 35 22.60 0.16 28.62
N VAL A 36 21.33 -0.12 28.34
CA VAL A 36 20.72 -1.45 28.47
C VAL A 36 20.60 -2.10 27.09
N GLU A 37 20.89 -3.40 27.02
CA GLU A 37 20.79 -4.16 25.77
C GLU A 37 19.33 -4.24 25.28
N GLN A 38 19.14 -3.99 23.98
CA GLN A 38 17.84 -4.09 23.32
C GLN A 38 17.41 -5.56 23.16
N PRO A 39 16.18 -5.93 23.55
CA PRO A 39 15.64 -7.26 23.26
C PRO A 39 15.52 -7.52 21.75
N ALA A 40 15.88 -8.73 21.32
CA ALA A 40 15.91 -9.11 19.90
C ALA A 40 14.55 -9.01 19.18
N GLN A 41 13.44 -9.02 19.91
CA GLN A 41 12.08 -8.91 19.34
C GLN A 41 11.64 -7.47 19.04
N PHE A 42 12.44 -6.45 19.37
CA PHE A 42 12.10 -5.07 19.07
C PHE A 42 12.34 -4.78 17.58
N GLU A 43 11.32 -4.30 16.89
CA GLU A 43 11.39 -3.89 15.47
C GLU A 43 11.78 -2.41 15.31
N GLY A 44 11.72 -1.65 16.40
CA GLY A 44 12.21 -0.28 16.46
C GLY A 44 13.73 -0.22 16.49
N VAL A 45 14.27 0.94 16.14
CA VAL A 45 15.70 1.26 16.24
C VAL A 45 15.91 2.49 17.11
N SER A 46 17.04 2.59 17.79
CA SER A 46 17.36 3.80 18.56
C SER A 46 17.49 5.00 17.62
N ALA A 47 16.65 6.01 17.84
CA ALA A 47 16.72 7.30 17.16
C ALA A 47 17.70 8.26 17.87
N TRP A 48 18.42 7.81 18.90
CA TRP A 48 19.29 8.67 19.69
C TRP A 48 20.38 9.40 18.91
N PRO A 49 21.08 8.76 17.94
CA PRO A 49 22.05 9.47 17.10
C PRO A 49 21.42 10.60 16.28
N LEU A 50 20.18 10.41 15.83
CA LEU A 50 19.42 11.42 15.10
C LEU A 50 18.98 12.56 16.04
N ILE A 51 18.45 12.23 17.22
CA ILE A 51 17.97 13.19 18.23
C ILE A 51 19.10 14.09 18.72
N THR A 52 20.30 13.54 18.90
CA THR A 52 21.49 14.30 19.37
C THR A 52 22.24 15.02 18.26
N GLY A 53 21.80 14.91 17.00
CA GLY A 53 22.46 15.51 15.85
C GLY A 53 23.80 14.85 15.47
N LYS A 54 24.13 13.68 16.04
CA LYS A 54 25.29 12.87 15.63
C LYS A 54 25.14 12.33 14.21
N VAL A 55 23.90 12.08 13.79
CA VAL A 55 23.53 11.77 12.41
C VAL A 55 22.60 12.87 11.92
N ALA A 56 22.93 13.46 10.77
CA ALA A 56 22.08 14.43 10.12
C ALA A 56 20.81 13.74 9.59
N ASP A 57 19.68 14.45 9.61
CA ASP A 57 18.40 14.02 9.06
C ASP A 57 18.48 13.48 7.62
N LYS A 58 19.24 14.13 6.74
CA LYS A 58 19.46 13.70 5.35
C LYS A 58 20.20 12.36 5.22
N ASP A 59 21.00 12.01 6.22
CA ASP A 59 21.81 10.80 6.26
C ASP A 59 21.09 9.68 7.05
N TRP A 60 19.98 10.01 7.71
CA TRP A 60 19.17 9.06 8.47
C TRP A 60 18.42 8.11 7.54
N LYS A 61 18.72 6.82 7.65
CA LYS A 61 18.03 5.75 6.93
C LYS A 61 16.94 5.17 7.80
N ALA A 62 15.88 5.96 7.97
CA ALA A 62 14.71 5.50 8.71
C ALA A 62 14.15 4.23 8.06
N PRO A 63 13.80 3.21 8.85
CA PRO A 63 13.02 2.09 8.33
C PRO A 63 11.66 2.58 7.79
N ASP A 64 10.97 1.70 7.04
CA ASP A 64 9.61 2.01 6.61
C ASP A 64 8.72 2.30 7.82
N PHE A 65 7.77 3.22 7.62
CA PHE A 65 6.68 3.42 8.56
C PHE A 65 5.52 2.53 8.13
N THR A 66 5.14 1.59 8.97
CA THR A 66 4.01 0.69 8.76
C THR A 66 2.89 1.07 9.71
N TYR A 67 1.67 1.12 9.19
CA TYR A 67 0.46 1.40 9.94
C TYR A 67 -0.52 0.24 9.77
N GLU A 68 -1.02 -0.25 10.90
CA GLU A 68 -2.02 -1.30 10.97
C GLU A 68 -3.22 -0.80 11.75
N TYR A 69 -4.39 -0.87 11.13
CA TYR A 69 -5.66 -0.66 11.78
C TYR A 69 -6.56 -1.86 11.51
N TYR A 70 -7.00 -2.51 12.57
CA TYR A 70 -7.91 -3.62 12.51
C TYR A 70 -9.33 -3.13 12.72
N TRP A 71 -10.26 -3.62 11.91
CA TRP A 71 -11.68 -3.29 12.05
C TRP A 71 -12.14 -3.57 13.48
N GLU A 72 -12.93 -2.64 14.03
CA GLU A 72 -13.51 -2.77 15.37
C GLU A 72 -14.99 -2.40 15.37
N TRP A 73 -15.74 -3.05 16.26
CA TRP A 73 -17.18 -2.86 16.39
C TRP A 73 -17.56 -1.41 16.73
N ALA A 74 -16.72 -0.70 17.48
CA ALA A 74 -16.98 0.68 17.91
C ALA A 74 -16.88 1.70 16.76
N TYR A 75 -16.11 1.38 15.71
CA TYR A 75 -15.91 2.23 14.54
C TYR A 75 -16.11 1.42 13.27
N PRO A 76 -17.33 0.91 13.03
CA PRO A 76 -17.58 -0.07 11.98
C PRO A 76 -17.45 0.52 10.57
N MET A 77 -17.46 1.86 10.46
CA MET A 77 -17.23 2.61 9.23
C MET A 77 -15.76 2.69 8.82
N THR A 78 -14.82 2.37 9.73
CA THR A 78 -13.39 2.41 9.41
C THR A 78 -12.95 1.02 8.92
N PRO A 79 -12.50 0.88 7.67
CA PRO A 79 -11.99 -0.39 7.16
C PRO A 79 -10.78 -0.87 7.93
N GLY A 80 -10.55 -2.19 7.92
CA GLY A 80 -9.21 -2.70 8.17
C GLY A 80 -8.25 -2.05 7.17
N THR A 81 -7.23 -1.38 7.68
CA THR A 81 -6.34 -0.53 6.88
C THR A 81 -4.90 -0.91 7.16
N PHE A 82 -4.17 -1.19 6.09
CA PHE A 82 -2.74 -1.45 6.15
C PHE A 82 -2.05 -0.44 5.25
N ALA A 83 -1.07 0.27 5.79
CA ALA A 83 -0.30 1.23 5.01
C ALA A 83 1.19 1.08 5.27
N ILE A 84 1.96 1.38 4.23
CA ILE A 84 3.41 1.49 4.31
C ILE A 84 3.83 2.82 3.70
N GLN A 85 4.70 3.53 4.39
CA GLN A 85 5.40 4.70 3.86
C GLN A 85 6.89 4.39 3.77
N ARG A 86 7.42 4.41 2.54
CA ARG A 86 8.85 4.29 2.24
C ARG A 86 9.27 5.55 1.51
N ASP A 87 10.28 6.22 2.03
CA ASP A 87 10.68 7.54 1.57
C ASP A 87 9.45 8.49 1.54
N ASN A 88 9.17 9.09 0.39
CA ASN A 88 8.04 10.01 0.20
C ASN A 88 6.78 9.33 -0.33
N LEU A 89 6.80 8.02 -0.58
CA LEU A 89 5.64 7.31 -1.11
C LEU A 89 4.89 6.61 0.01
N LYS A 90 3.56 6.73 0.00
CA LYS A 90 2.67 6.03 0.91
C LYS A 90 1.70 5.19 0.11
N TYR A 91 1.71 3.88 0.36
CA TYR A 91 0.76 2.93 -0.20
C TYR A 91 -0.21 2.49 0.89
N ILE A 92 -1.50 2.49 0.57
CA ILE A 92 -2.58 2.09 1.48
C ILE A 92 -3.39 0.98 0.81
N GLN A 93 -3.63 -0.07 1.57
CA GLN A 93 -4.49 -1.17 1.19
C GLN A 93 -5.55 -1.42 2.25
N TYR A 94 -6.78 -1.58 1.79
CA TYR A 94 -7.90 -1.90 2.66
C TYR A 94 -8.20 -3.40 2.67
N TYR A 95 -8.58 -3.91 3.83
CA TYR A 95 -9.04 -5.28 4.04
C TYR A 95 -10.55 -5.28 4.30
N GLY A 96 -11.30 -6.00 3.45
CA GLY A 96 -12.77 -6.05 3.49
C GLY A 96 -13.41 -5.71 2.15
N VAL A 97 -14.59 -5.09 2.17
CA VAL A 97 -15.33 -4.68 0.96
C VAL A 97 -15.04 -3.20 0.67
N TYR A 98 -13.90 -2.92 0.04
CA TYR A 98 -13.54 -1.58 -0.43
C TYR A 98 -12.81 -1.70 -1.77
N ASP A 99 -13.17 -0.85 -2.71
CA ASP A 99 -12.99 -1.12 -4.13
C ASP A 99 -11.71 -0.52 -4.73
N THR A 100 -10.93 0.26 -3.97
CA THR A 100 -9.66 0.84 -4.47
C THR A 100 -8.58 0.88 -3.40
N ASP A 101 -7.34 0.60 -3.83
CA ASP A 101 -6.14 0.91 -3.04
C ASP A 101 -5.74 2.38 -3.29
N GLU A 102 -4.79 2.88 -2.49
CA GLU A 102 -4.31 4.26 -2.61
C GLU A 102 -2.78 4.32 -2.67
N LEU A 103 -2.28 5.28 -3.44
CA LEU A 103 -0.87 5.61 -3.51
C LEU A 103 -0.70 7.13 -3.57
N TYR A 104 0.13 7.68 -2.69
CA TYR A 104 0.41 9.10 -2.62
C TYR A 104 1.90 9.38 -2.65
N ASP A 105 2.27 10.48 -3.32
CA ASP A 105 3.61 11.06 -3.25
C ASP A 105 3.59 12.27 -2.33
N LEU A 106 3.98 12.06 -1.08
CA LEU A 106 3.90 13.04 -0.01
C LEU A 106 4.83 14.25 -0.21
N ALA A 107 5.81 14.15 -1.11
CA ALA A 107 6.64 15.30 -1.46
C ALA A 107 5.92 16.25 -2.43
N ARG A 108 5.01 15.74 -3.26
CA ARG A 108 4.22 16.52 -4.23
C ARG A 108 2.81 16.84 -3.74
N ASP A 109 2.25 15.95 -2.93
CA ASP A 109 0.88 15.98 -2.43
C ASP A 109 0.86 15.69 -0.92
N PRO A 110 1.34 16.64 -0.10
CA PRO A 110 1.44 16.44 1.35
C PRO A 110 0.08 16.28 2.05
N ASP A 111 -0.99 16.74 1.39
CA ASP A 111 -2.37 16.66 1.88
C ASP A 111 -3.09 15.38 1.39
N GLU A 112 -2.41 14.52 0.60
CA GLU A 112 -2.92 13.23 0.13
C GLU A 112 -4.24 13.34 -0.66
N MET A 113 -4.35 14.37 -1.51
CA MET A 113 -5.57 14.73 -2.23
C MET A 113 -5.70 14.03 -3.58
N HIS A 114 -4.61 13.53 -4.16
CA HIS A 114 -4.56 12.95 -5.50
C HIS A 114 -4.05 11.51 -5.44
N ASN A 115 -4.98 10.54 -5.51
CA ASN A 115 -4.62 9.13 -5.54
C ASN A 115 -3.95 8.75 -6.87
N LEU A 116 -2.71 8.26 -6.80
CA LEU A 116 -1.85 7.88 -7.93
C LEU A 116 -1.85 6.36 -8.19
N ILE A 117 -2.76 5.60 -7.57
CA ILE A 117 -2.76 4.14 -7.65
C ILE A 117 -2.78 3.59 -9.09
N ASP A 118 -3.42 4.32 -10.00
CA ASP A 118 -3.57 3.98 -11.42
C ASP A 118 -2.63 4.78 -12.35
N ASP A 119 -1.73 5.61 -11.79
CA ASP A 119 -0.75 6.34 -12.59
C ASP A 119 0.36 5.37 -13.07
N PRO A 120 0.54 5.18 -14.40
CA PRO A 120 1.54 4.27 -14.94
C PRO A 120 2.98 4.65 -14.56
N ALA A 121 3.26 5.93 -14.29
CA ALA A 121 4.58 6.39 -13.86
C ALA A 121 4.99 5.81 -12.49
N TYR A 122 4.01 5.39 -11.68
CA TYR A 122 4.21 4.85 -10.34
C TYR A 122 4.04 3.34 -10.24
N LEU A 123 3.80 2.65 -11.37
CA LEU A 123 3.54 1.21 -11.38
C LEU A 123 4.60 0.40 -10.62
N GLN A 124 5.88 0.67 -10.86
CA GLN A 124 6.96 -0.08 -10.22
C GLN A 124 6.96 0.17 -8.70
N ALA A 125 6.80 1.42 -8.30
CA ALA A 125 6.71 1.78 -6.88
C ALA A 125 5.51 1.12 -6.20
N LYS A 126 4.33 1.09 -6.85
CA LYS A 126 3.15 0.36 -6.38
C LYS A 126 3.45 -1.11 -6.13
N VAL A 127 4.09 -1.79 -7.08
CA VAL A 127 4.46 -3.21 -6.95
C VAL A 127 5.42 -3.43 -5.79
N ASP A 128 6.46 -2.59 -5.68
CA ASP A 128 7.48 -2.73 -4.65
C ASP A 128 6.92 -2.46 -3.24
N LEU A 129 6.08 -1.45 -3.08
CA LEU A 129 5.43 -1.11 -1.81
C LEU A 129 4.40 -2.15 -1.41
N ARG A 130 3.63 -2.69 -2.36
CA ARG A 130 2.67 -3.76 -2.06
C ARG A 130 3.37 -5.01 -1.52
N LYS A 131 4.48 -5.40 -2.14
CA LYS A 131 5.32 -6.51 -1.67
C LYS A 131 5.94 -6.22 -0.30
N ALA A 132 6.49 -5.02 -0.12
CA ALA A 132 7.08 -4.59 1.13
C ALA A 132 6.07 -4.60 2.28
N LEU A 133 4.86 -4.09 2.06
CA LEU A 133 3.78 -4.12 3.05
C LEU A 133 3.48 -5.57 3.47
N TYR A 134 3.28 -6.48 2.52
CA TYR A 134 3.04 -7.89 2.83
C TYR A 134 4.16 -8.50 3.70
N GLN A 135 5.43 -8.18 3.39
CA GLN A 135 6.57 -8.67 4.16
C GLN A 135 6.62 -8.08 5.57
N GLN A 136 6.34 -6.79 5.72
CA GLN A 136 6.37 -6.08 7.00
C GLN A 136 5.25 -6.52 7.96
N LEU A 137 4.09 -6.91 7.44
CA LEU A 137 2.96 -7.38 8.25
C LEU A 137 3.12 -8.82 8.76
N ALA A 138 4.17 -9.52 8.35
CA ALA A 138 4.46 -10.85 8.84
C ALA A 138 5.13 -10.76 10.21
N ASN A 139 4.69 -11.56 11.17
CA ASN A 139 5.40 -11.72 12.43
C ASN A 139 6.73 -12.47 12.22
N ARG A 140 7.52 -12.62 13.29
CA ARG A 140 8.81 -13.33 13.28
C ARG A 140 8.80 -14.75 12.72
N ASP A 141 7.64 -15.42 12.71
CA ASP A 141 7.48 -16.78 12.15
C ASP A 141 7.04 -16.74 10.68
N GLY A 142 6.98 -15.55 10.07
CA GLY A 142 6.46 -15.33 8.72
C GLY A 142 4.94 -15.40 8.62
N ARG A 143 4.21 -15.31 9.74
CA ARG A 143 2.74 -15.45 9.77
C ARG A 143 2.06 -14.10 9.90
N HIS A 144 0.95 -13.93 9.19
CA HIS A 144 0.12 -12.72 9.24
C HIS A 144 -1.02 -12.89 10.25
N ALA A 145 -1.33 -11.82 11.01
CA ALA A 145 -2.37 -11.84 12.04
C ALA A 145 -3.77 -12.03 11.44
N ILE A 146 -4.05 -11.32 10.34
CA ILE A 146 -5.14 -11.63 9.42
C ILE A 146 -4.56 -12.54 8.33
N PRO A 147 -5.27 -13.59 7.85
CA PRO A 147 -4.88 -14.36 6.66
C PRO A 147 -4.87 -13.45 5.44
N TYR A 148 -3.79 -12.70 5.31
CA TYR A 148 -3.60 -11.66 4.34
C TYR A 148 -2.64 -12.24 3.31
N GLY A 149 -3.17 -12.79 2.22
CA GLY A 149 -2.33 -13.30 1.13
C GLY A 149 -1.66 -12.16 0.38
N GLU A 150 -0.53 -12.44 -0.28
CA GLU A 150 0.15 -11.46 -1.13
C GLU A 150 -0.81 -10.97 -2.21
N ARG A 151 -1.21 -9.71 -2.12
CA ARG A 151 -2.00 -9.08 -3.19
C ARG A 151 -1.06 -8.81 -4.35
N ASN A 152 -1.40 -9.36 -5.50
CA ASN A 152 -0.58 -9.20 -6.71
C ASN A 152 -1.27 -8.31 -7.75
N ALA A 153 -2.56 -8.03 -7.58
CA ALA A 153 -3.37 -7.24 -8.50
C ALA A 153 -4.51 -6.53 -7.75
N ILE A 154 -5.13 -5.53 -8.39
CA ILE A 154 -6.29 -4.82 -7.82
C ILE A 154 -7.52 -5.72 -7.65
N GLY A 155 -7.66 -6.78 -8.45
CA GLY A 155 -8.87 -7.60 -8.50
C GLY A 155 -9.88 -7.07 -9.53
N SER A 156 -10.97 -7.79 -9.78
CA SER A 156 -11.95 -7.40 -10.80
C SER A 156 -13.12 -6.65 -10.18
N VAL A 157 -13.02 -5.32 -10.09
CA VAL A 157 -14.13 -4.45 -9.72
C VAL A 157 -14.85 -4.00 -11.00
N ARG A 158 -15.66 -4.91 -11.57
CA ARG A 158 -16.42 -4.66 -12.81
C ARG A 158 -17.89 -5.02 -12.57
N ARG A 159 -18.80 -4.18 -13.06
CA ARG A 159 -20.25 -4.30 -12.90
C ARG A 159 -20.90 -4.29 -14.27
N ASN A 160 -21.90 -5.13 -14.49
CA ASN A 160 -22.67 -5.10 -15.73
C ASN A 160 -23.47 -3.78 -15.78
N ARG A 161 -23.32 -3.00 -16.86
CA ARG A 161 -24.09 -1.76 -17.06
C ARG A 161 -25.60 -2.00 -17.07
N ALA A 162 -26.04 -3.12 -17.63
CA ALA A 162 -27.44 -3.58 -17.62
C ALA A 162 -27.79 -4.46 -16.40
N GLY A 163 -26.97 -4.45 -15.34
CA GLY A 163 -27.24 -5.21 -14.12
C GLY A 163 -28.50 -4.74 -13.38
N THR A 164 -28.84 -5.40 -12.26
CA THR A 164 -30.07 -5.15 -11.47
C THR A 164 -30.18 -3.75 -10.86
N GLY A 165 -29.18 -2.87 -11.05
CA GLY A 165 -29.22 -1.47 -10.63
C GLY A 165 -29.24 -1.26 -9.12
N ALA A 166 -28.70 -2.19 -8.34
CA ALA A 166 -28.78 -2.17 -6.87
C ALA A 166 -28.21 -0.89 -6.21
N ALA A 167 -27.26 -0.22 -6.88
CA ALA A 167 -26.68 1.07 -6.48
C ALA A 167 -26.05 1.78 -7.69
N PRO A 168 -25.90 3.12 -7.65
CA PRO A 168 -25.04 3.84 -8.59
C PRO A 168 -23.57 3.49 -8.35
N PHE A 169 -22.82 3.27 -9.42
CA PHE A 169 -21.37 2.99 -9.40
C PHE A 169 -20.63 3.97 -10.30
N PRO A 170 -19.31 4.21 -10.08
CA PRO A 170 -18.49 4.96 -11.01
C PRO A 170 -18.59 4.38 -12.44
N ASP A 171 -18.66 5.25 -13.44
CA ASP A 171 -18.77 4.83 -14.85
C ASP A 171 -17.63 3.90 -15.30
N SER A 172 -16.44 4.06 -14.70
CA SER A 172 -15.26 3.23 -14.94
C SER A 172 -15.45 1.76 -14.52
N TRP A 173 -16.37 1.47 -13.60
CA TRP A 173 -16.67 0.10 -13.17
C TRP A 173 -17.74 -0.57 -14.02
N LEU A 174 -18.58 0.22 -14.71
CA LEU A 174 -19.70 -0.26 -15.51
C LEU A 174 -19.21 -0.70 -16.91
N VAL A 175 -19.31 -1.99 -17.21
CA VAL A 175 -18.83 -2.59 -18.48
C VAL A 175 -19.97 -3.27 -19.26
N GLU A 176 -20.05 -3.00 -20.56
CA GLU A 176 -20.89 -3.70 -21.54
C GLU A 176 -20.39 -3.41 -22.98
N PRO A 177 -20.21 -4.43 -23.86
CA PRO A 177 -20.20 -5.86 -23.55
C PRO A 177 -18.99 -6.24 -22.68
N ASN A 178 -18.81 -7.53 -22.37
CA ASN A 178 -17.62 -7.98 -21.63
C ASN A 178 -16.33 -7.60 -22.36
N ARG A 179 -15.41 -6.93 -21.67
CA ARG A 179 -14.12 -6.52 -22.24
C ARG A 179 -13.22 -7.73 -22.53
N VAL A 180 -12.36 -7.59 -23.55
CA VAL A 180 -11.38 -8.61 -23.92
C VAL A 180 -10.22 -8.75 -22.92
N ASP A 181 -10.00 -7.73 -22.09
CA ASP A 181 -8.99 -7.67 -21.03
C ASP A 181 -9.52 -8.11 -19.65
N ARG A 182 -10.64 -8.85 -19.60
CA ARG A 182 -11.38 -9.13 -18.35
C ARG A 182 -10.62 -9.86 -17.25
N LYS A 183 -9.46 -10.42 -17.57
CA LYS A 183 -8.59 -11.05 -16.56
C LYS A 183 -7.37 -10.21 -16.21
N ASP A 184 -7.08 -9.12 -16.90
CA ASP A 184 -5.87 -8.34 -16.68
C ASP A 184 -5.82 -7.77 -15.25
N ASN A 185 -6.97 -7.42 -14.67
CA ASN A 185 -7.05 -6.90 -13.30
C ASN A 185 -6.91 -7.98 -12.21
N VAL A 186 -7.00 -9.27 -12.57
CA VAL A 186 -6.74 -10.38 -11.63
C VAL A 186 -5.35 -10.99 -11.83
N LEU A 187 -4.72 -10.75 -12.98
CA LEU A 187 -3.33 -11.11 -13.22
C LEU A 187 -2.39 -10.14 -12.50
N PRO A 188 -1.23 -10.60 -12.00
CA PRO A 188 -0.27 -9.75 -11.30
C PRO A 188 0.07 -8.45 -12.05
N ASP A 189 0.26 -7.36 -11.30
CA ASP A 189 0.76 -6.10 -11.83
C ASP A 189 2.19 -6.28 -12.36
N SER A 190 2.46 -5.78 -13.58
CA SER A 190 3.78 -5.86 -14.21
C SER A 190 3.96 -4.78 -15.27
N VAL A 191 5.20 -4.39 -15.54
CA VAL A 191 5.54 -3.43 -16.60
C VAL A 191 5.06 -3.90 -17.97
N ALA A 192 5.11 -5.22 -18.24
CA ALA A 192 4.60 -5.78 -19.49
C ALA A 192 3.07 -5.63 -19.62
N LYS A 193 2.34 -5.84 -18.51
CA LYS A 193 0.89 -5.61 -18.46
C LYS A 193 0.55 -4.14 -18.71
N GLN A 194 1.26 -3.22 -18.07
CA GLN A 194 1.04 -1.78 -18.28
C GLN A 194 1.36 -1.36 -19.72
N ARG A 195 2.47 -1.84 -20.29
CA ARG A 195 2.81 -1.56 -21.69
C ARG A 195 1.71 -2.01 -22.66
N ALA A 196 1.12 -3.18 -22.44
CA ALA A 196 0.01 -3.63 -23.27
C ALA A 196 -1.18 -2.67 -23.18
N HIS A 197 -1.50 -2.18 -21.97
CA HIS A 197 -2.59 -1.22 -21.74
C HIS A 197 -2.30 0.14 -22.39
N ASP A 198 -1.07 0.63 -22.29
CA ASP A 198 -0.63 1.88 -22.93
C ASP A 198 -0.72 1.82 -24.46
N GLU A 199 -0.55 0.63 -25.05
CA GLU A 199 -0.75 0.35 -26.48
C GLU A 199 -2.23 0.11 -26.86
N GLY A 200 -3.16 0.21 -25.91
CA GLY A 200 -4.58 -0.06 -26.12
C GLY A 200 -4.92 -1.55 -26.33
N LYS A 201 -4.06 -2.45 -25.85
CA LYS A 201 -4.20 -3.91 -26.01
C LYS A 201 -4.46 -4.59 -24.66
N ALA A 202 -5.17 -5.70 -24.69
CA ALA A 202 -5.26 -6.60 -23.54
C ALA A 202 -3.90 -7.29 -23.32
N PHE A 203 -3.47 -7.42 -22.06
CA PHE A 203 -2.28 -8.19 -21.69
C PHE A 203 -2.51 -9.69 -21.93
N VAL A 204 -3.68 -10.20 -21.56
CA VAL A 204 -4.16 -11.50 -22.01
C VAL A 204 -5.56 -11.34 -22.60
N ARG A 205 -5.69 -11.66 -23.89
CA ARG A 205 -6.96 -11.54 -24.61
C ARG A 205 -7.90 -12.69 -24.28
N PHE A 206 -9.11 -12.36 -23.83
CA PHE A 206 -10.22 -13.29 -23.63
C PHE A 206 -11.38 -12.95 -24.56
N PRO A 207 -11.96 -13.91 -25.29
CA PRO A 207 -13.11 -13.68 -26.17
C PRO A 207 -14.31 -13.10 -25.42
N VAL A 208 -15.02 -12.15 -26.00
CA VAL A 208 -16.24 -11.55 -25.42
C VAL A 208 -17.28 -12.66 -25.20
N LEU A 209 -17.80 -12.81 -23.98
CA LEU A 209 -18.81 -13.84 -23.69
C LEU A 209 -20.03 -13.65 -24.59
N GLY A 210 -20.50 -14.73 -25.21
CA GLY A 210 -21.62 -14.72 -26.16
C GLY A 210 -21.25 -14.28 -27.59
N SER A 211 -19.98 -13.95 -27.86
CA SER A 211 -19.51 -13.77 -29.24
C SER A 211 -19.36 -15.12 -29.97
N PRO A 212 -19.43 -15.16 -31.31
CA PRO A 212 -19.20 -16.38 -32.08
C PRO A 212 -17.87 -17.07 -31.73
N GLU A 213 -16.81 -16.26 -31.56
CA GLU A 213 -15.49 -16.74 -31.14
C GLU A 213 -15.51 -17.41 -29.75
N ALA A 214 -16.29 -16.88 -28.80
CA ALA A 214 -16.40 -17.48 -27.48
C ALA A 214 -17.21 -18.79 -27.51
N ASN A 215 -18.25 -18.86 -28.33
CA ASN A 215 -19.10 -20.05 -28.48
C ASN A 215 -18.35 -21.20 -29.15
N GLU A 216 -17.55 -20.89 -30.17
CA GLU A 216 -16.68 -21.85 -30.85
C GLU A 216 -15.63 -22.44 -29.89
N ASN A 217 -14.97 -21.60 -29.10
CA ASN A 217 -14.01 -22.04 -28.08
C ASN A 217 -14.64 -22.86 -26.94
N ALA A 218 -15.93 -22.66 -26.66
CA ALA A 218 -16.68 -23.40 -25.65
C ALA A 218 -17.29 -24.71 -26.17
N GLY A 219 -17.15 -25.02 -27.47
CA GLY A 219 -17.77 -26.20 -28.08
C GLY A 219 -19.30 -26.12 -28.17
N ILE A 220 -19.88 -24.93 -28.03
CA ILE A 220 -21.31 -24.69 -28.12
C ILE A 220 -21.61 -24.36 -29.58
N LYS A 221 -22.16 -25.33 -30.33
CA LYS A 221 -22.71 -25.10 -31.67
C LYS A 221 -24.16 -24.65 -31.55
N ASP A 222 -24.55 -23.72 -32.43
CA ASP A 222 -25.90 -23.15 -32.55
C ASP A 222 -27.02 -24.22 -32.59
#